data_AF-A0A3B6QHR0-F1
#
_entry.id   AF-A0A3B6QHR0-F1
#
_cell.length_a   1.000
_cell.length_b   1.000
_cell.length_c   1.000
_cell.angle_alpha   90.00
_cell.angle_beta   90.00
_cell.angle_gamma   90.00
#
_symmetry.space_group_name_H-M   'P 1'
#
loop_
_entity.id
_entity.type
_entity.pdbx_description
1 polymer ?
#
loop_
_entity_poly.entity_id
_entity_poly.type
_entity_poly.pdbx_seq_one_letter_code
_entity_poly.pdbx_strand_id
1 'polypeptide(L)'
;MDAIRKQLDQLMGANRNGDVREVSRKYYDRDVCRLFLAGLCPHDLFQLTKMDMGPCPKLHSLQLRKEYEEAKAKGMDNYDHELEETVERLIVECERKIQRALKRLEEEDAKAAIAISITEVTQSKEVLEFSKQIKEKMKEIDTFDFDGNTEGKIRATEEVDKLKEQRAEEQAKLLLEAFNKDRVLLVNSLQTATQSTAPAAPDARTQEMINEKLKKAEELGESGMIDEAQKLLDEAEALKKLGARPQPVPDSAKMSTHVQIEFPPWSHEYSGVWGFKCFSF
;
A
#
# COMPACT_ATOMS: atom_id res chain seq x y z
N MET A 1 6.26 -9.50 42.07
CA MET A 1 7.51 -8.87 42.57
C MET A 1 8.36 -8.27 41.44
N ASP A 2 8.34 -8.83 40.22
CA ASP A 2 9.21 -8.35 39.12
C ASP A 2 8.72 -7.11 38.36
N ALA A 3 7.42 -6.84 38.34
CA ALA A 3 6.86 -5.66 37.67
C ALA A 3 7.33 -4.34 38.31
N ILE A 4 7.41 -4.33 39.65
CA ILE A 4 7.90 -3.17 40.43
C ILE A 4 9.40 -2.96 40.18
N ARG A 5 10.16 -4.05 40.04
CA ARG A 5 11.60 -4.02 39.71
C ARG A 5 11.83 -3.42 38.32
N LYS A 6 11.08 -3.87 37.32
CA LYS A 6 11.13 -3.37 35.94
C LYS A 6 10.79 -1.88 35.84
N GLN A 7 9.80 -1.42 36.61
CA GLN A 7 9.40 -0.02 36.62
C GLN A 7 10.43 0.86 37.34
N LEU A 8 11.07 0.35 38.39
CA LEU A 8 12.18 1.02 39.09
C LEU A 8 13.45 1.10 38.22
N ASP A 9 13.78 0.05 37.47
CA ASP A 9 14.92 0.05 36.54
C ASP A 9 14.73 1.04 35.37
N GLN A 10 13.47 1.28 34.99
CA GLN A 10 13.09 2.26 33.97
C GLN A 10 13.13 3.71 34.47
N LEU A 11 12.96 3.92 35.79
CA LEU A 11 13.03 5.24 36.43
C LEU A 11 14.42 5.60 36.96
N MET A 12 15.17 4.62 37.48
CA MET A 12 16.42 4.82 38.23
C MET A 12 17.63 4.10 37.59
N GLY A 13 17.42 3.42 36.46
CA GLY A 13 18.42 2.59 35.79
C GLY A 13 18.57 1.21 36.43
N ALA A 14 18.84 0.20 35.60
CA ALA A 14 19.06 -1.19 36.04
C ALA A 14 20.26 -1.38 37.00
N ASN A 15 21.04 -0.31 37.25
CA ASN A 15 22.29 -0.32 37.98
C ASN A 15 22.13 0.23 39.42
N ARG A 16 20.94 0.12 40.03
CA ARG A 16 20.65 0.60 41.39
C ARG A 16 21.14 -0.34 42.48
N ASN A 17 21.17 -1.64 42.20
CA ASN A 17 21.63 -2.65 43.15
C ASN A 17 23.09 -2.90 42.76
N GLY A 18 24.06 -2.37 43.51
CA GLY A 18 25.50 -2.43 43.24
C GLY A 18 26.11 -3.84 43.30
N ASP A 19 25.44 -4.83 42.70
CA ASP A 19 25.77 -6.25 42.60
C ASP A 19 26.22 -6.64 41.18
N VAL A 20 26.50 -5.67 40.32
CA VAL A 20 27.31 -5.92 39.14
C VAL A 20 28.72 -5.59 39.57
N ARG A 21 29.60 -6.60 39.61
CA ARG A 21 31.02 -6.36 39.42
C ARG A 21 31.10 -5.45 38.20
N GLU A 22 31.29 -4.15 38.42
CA GLU A 22 31.72 -3.23 37.39
C GLU A 22 33.05 -3.79 36.90
N VAL A 23 32.97 -4.75 35.99
CA VAL A 23 33.99 -4.92 34.99
C VAL A 23 33.92 -3.57 34.30
N SER A 24 34.82 -2.68 34.73
CA SER A 24 35.12 -1.40 34.09
C SER A 24 35.53 -1.72 32.66
N ARG A 25 34.52 -2.00 31.83
CA ARG A 25 34.65 -2.22 30.40
C ARG A 25 34.80 -0.84 29.79
N LYS A 26 35.81 -0.68 28.96
CA LYS A 26 36.08 0.60 28.31
C LYS A 26 35.23 0.68 27.04
N TYR A 27 34.89 1.88 26.59
CA TYR A 27 34.16 2.06 25.34
C TYR A 27 34.91 1.52 24.11
N TYR A 28 36.22 1.30 24.22
CA TYR A 28 37.09 0.69 23.20
C TYR A 28 36.93 -0.83 23.04
N ASP A 29 36.21 -1.49 23.95
CA ASP A 29 36.09 -2.95 23.94
C ASP A 29 35.26 -3.42 22.72
N ARG A 30 35.70 -4.53 22.10
CA ARG A 30 35.03 -5.10 20.91
C ARG A 30 33.60 -5.58 21.18
N ASP A 31 33.30 -5.87 22.44
CA ASP A 31 31.98 -6.31 22.90
C ASP A 31 30.97 -5.15 22.96
N VAL A 32 31.44 -3.90 22.93
CA VAL A 32 30.57 -2.71 22.98
C VAL A 32 30.13 -2.34 21.56
N CYS A 33 28.86 -1.96 21.40
CA CYS A 33 28.32 -1.61 20.11
C CYS A 33 28.77 -0.22 19.67
N ARG A 34 29.74 -0.15 18.75
CA ARG A 34 30.22 1.10 18.14
C ARG A 34 29.10 1.95 17.51
N LEU A 35 28.14 1.31 16.84
CA LEU A 35 26.97 1.97 16.24
C LEU A 35 26.10 2.66 17.31
N PHE A 36 25.88 1.97 18.44
CA PHE A 36 25.13 2.52 19.57
C PHE A 36 25.85 3.70 20.24
N LEU A 37 27.19 3.61 20.36
CA LEU A 37 28.02 4.71 20.85
C LEU A 37 27.93 5.94 19.92
N ALA A 38 27.97 5.72 18.59
CA ALA A 38 27.84 6.78 17.59
C ALA A 38 26.44 7.44 17.57
N GLY A 39 25.41 6.74 18.04
CA GLY A 39 24.14 7.34 18.41
C GLY A 39 22.91 6.50 18.07
N LEU A 40 23.03 5.54 17.14
CA LEU A 40 21.94 4.69 16.70
C LEU A 40 22.42 3.27 16.38
N CYS A 41 21.73 2.27 16.91
CA CYS A 41 21.95 0.87 16.52
C CYS A 41 20.79 0.39 15.66
N PRO A 42 21.04 -0.06 14.41
CA PRO A 42 19.99 -0.62 13.56
C PRO A 42 19.24 -1.80 14.18
N HIS A 43 19.92 -2.64 14.98
CA HIS A 43 19.31 -3.77 15.68
C HIS A 43 18.36 -3.37 16.81
N ASP A 44 18.45 -2.14 17.31
CA ASP A 44 17.52 -1.63 18.33
C ASP A 44 16.33 -0.92 17.67
N LEU A 45 16.59 -0.17 16.59
CA LEU A 45 15.57 0.57 15.86
C LEU A 45 14.57 -0.32 15.13
N PHE A 46 15.04 -1.44 14.55
CA PHE A 46 14.21 -2.33 13.74
C PHE A 46 13.57 -3.50 14.50
N GLN A 47 13.69 -3.53 15.83
CA GLN A 47 13.01 -4.54 16.65
C GLN A 47 11.51 -4.52 16.39
N LEU A 48 10.89 -5.69 16.26
CA LEU A 48 9.45 -5.85 16.00
C LEU A 48 8.97 -5.34 14.63
N THR A 49 9.87 -5.03 13.70
CA THR A 49 9.51 -4.65 12.34
C THR A 49 9.71 -5.80 11.35
N LYS A 50 9.19 -5.68 10.12
CA LYS A 50 9.46 -6.64 9.05
C LYS A 50 10.94 -6.70 8.63
N MET A 51 11.78 -5.80 9.15
CA MET A 51 13.21 -5.67 8.90
C MET A 51 14.06 -6.09 10.11
N ASP A 52 13.45 -6.77 11.09
CA ASP A 52 14.11 -7.11 12.34
C ASP A 52 15.31 -8.04 12.12
N MET A 53 16.46 -7.63 12.64
CA MET A 53 17.72 -8.37 12.61
C MET A 53 17.96 -9.15 13.92
N GLY A 54 17.03 -9.05 14.87
CA GLY A 54 17.13 -9.63 16.20
C GLY A 54 17.83 -8.69 17.20
N PRO A 55 17.92 -9.11 18.48
CA PRO A 55 18.58 -8.34 19.52
C PRO A 55 20.07 -8.17 19.19
N CYS A 56 20.61 -6.98 19.51
CA CYS A 56 22.01 -6.69 19.22
C CYS A 56 22.94 -7.66 19.99
N PRO A 57 23.92 -8.29 19.33
CA PRO A 57 24.89 -9.16 20.01
C PRO A 57 25.93 -8.37 20.83
N LYS A 58 25.96 -7.04 20.67
CA LYS A 58 26.91 -6.15 21.33
C LYS A 58 26.24 -5.39 22.48
N LEU A 59 27.03 -5.02 23.47
CA LEU A 59 26.57 -4.34 24.67
C LEU A 59 26.15 -2.90 24.34
N HIS A 60 24.90 -2.57 24.69
CA HIS A 60 24.33 -1.21 24.64
C HIS A 60 24.28 -0.65 26.07
N SER A 61 25.23 0.22 26.43
CA SER A 61 25.21 0.93 27.71
C SER A 61 25.21 2.42 27.47
N LEU A 62 24.24 3.12 28.09
CA LEU A 62 24.15 4.57 28.03
C LEU A 62 25.30 5.28 28.77
N GLN A 63 25.93 4.61 29.73
CA GLN A 63 27.09 5.16 30.45
C GLN A 63 28.29 5.26 29.51
N LEU A 64 28.60 4.18 28.79
CA LEU A 64 29.72 4.15 27.82
C LEU A 64 29.50 5.11 26.66
N ARG A 65 28.24 5.35 26.26
CA ARG A 65 27.90 6.34 25.24
C ARG A 65 28.27 7.76 25.67
N LYS A 66 27.98 8.14 26.92
CA LYS A 66 28.35 9.48 27.45
C LYS A 66 29.87 9.66 27.50
N GLU A 67 30.59 8.64 27.97
CA GLU A 67 32.06 8.65 27.98
C GLU A 67 32.64 8.80 26.56
N TYR A 68 32.03 8.12 25.58
CA TYR A 68 32.40 8.24 24.18
C TYR A 68 32.07 9.64 23.60
N GLU A 69 30.91 10.22 23.92
CA GLU A 69 30.54 11.57 23.49
C GLU A 69 31.52 12.63 24.03
N GLU A 70 32.00 12.47 25.26
CA GLU A 70 33.05 13.31 25.84
C GLU A 70 34.42 13.11 25.15
N ALA A 71 34.77 11.87 24.78
CA ALA A 71 36.00 11.57 24.03
C ALA A 71 35.94 12.08 22.59
N LYS A 72 34.77 12.01 21.96
CA LYS A 72 34.46 12.56 20.65
C LYS A 72 34.56 14.09 20.65
N ALA A 73 34.08 14.77 21.70
CA ALA A 73 34.24 16.21 21.88
C ALA A 73 35.72 16.63 22.02
N LYS A 74 36.57 15.74 22.54
CA LYS A 74 38.03 15.91 22.60
C LYS A 74 38.74 15.59 21.28
N GLY A 75 38.01 15.11 20.26
CA GLY A 75 38.54 14.77 18.94
C GLY A 75 39.39 13.48 18.91
N MET A 76 39.26 12.61 19.92
CA MET A 76 40.09 11.41 20.03
C MET A 76 39.59 10.24 19.16
N ASP A 77 38.26 10.04 19.09
CA ASP A 77 37.66 8.89 18.43
C ASP A 77 36.40 9.26 17.64
N ASN A 78 36.33 8.85 16.36
CA ASN A 78 35.16 9.10 15.49
C ASN A 78 34.62 7.78 14.89
N TYR A 79 33.49 7.31 15.43
CA TYR A 79 32.75 6.15 14.92
C TYR A 79 31.60 6.55 13.98
N ASP A 80 31.41 7.85 13.70
CA ASP A 80 30.35 8.34 12.81
C ASP A 80 30.52 7.81 11.40
N HIS A 81 31.75 7.68 10.91
CA HIS A 81 32.01 7.16 9.56
C HIS A 81 31.58 5.69 9.42
N GLU A 82 31.87 4.84 10.40
CA GLU A 82 31.41 3.44 10.42
C GLU A 82 29.87 3.36 10.51
N LEU A 83 29.25 4.33 11.17
CA LEU A 83 27.81 4.45 11.23
C LEU A 83 27.22 4.85 9.86
N GLU A 84 27.77 5.87 9.21
CA GLU A 84 27.37 6.32 7.87
C GLU A 84 27.45 5.18 6.85
N GLU A 85 28.59 4.47 6.79
CA GLU A 85 28.75 3.30 5.91
C GLU A 85 27.71 2.20 6.18
N THR A 86 27.31 2.03 7.45
CA THR A 86 26.29 1.05 7.82
C THR A 86 24.89 1.52 7.43
N VAL A 87 24.59 2.80 7.60
CA VAL A 87 23.32 3.40 7.18
C VAL A 87 23.18 3.35 5.65
N GLU A 88 24.22 3.71 4.90
CA GLU A 88 24.23 3.63 3.44
C GLU A 88 23.95 2.20 2.94
N ARG A 89 24.59 1.19 3.55
CA ARG A 89 24.31 -0.22 3.23
C ARG A 89 22.84 -0.59 3.47
N LEU A 90 22.26 -0.14 4.59
CA LEU A 90 20.85 -0.39 4.90
C LEU A 90 19.90 0.33 3.93
N ILE A 91 20.25 1.54 3.49
CA ILE A 91 19.48 2.27 2.47
C ILE A 91 19.44 1.47 1.17
N VAL A 92 20.59 0.97 0.69
CA VAL A 92 20.67 0.16 -0.53
C VAL A 92 19.85 -1.13 -0.40
N GLU A 93 19.83 -1.77 0.77
CA GLU A 93 18.97 -2.94 1.01
C GLU A 93 17.48 -2.60 0.97
N CYS A 94 17.09 -1.47 1.55
CA CYS A 94 15.72 -0.96 1.51
C CYS A 94 15.30 -0.62 0.07
N GLU A 95 16.12 0.12 -0.67
CA GLU A 95 15.89 0.41 -2.08
C GLU A 95 15.73 -0.86 -2.90
N ARG A 96 16.60 -1.85 -2.71
CA ARG A 96 16.50 -3.15 -3.40
C ARG A 96 15.20 -3.87 -3.06
N LYS A 97 14.72 -3.80 -1.81
CA LYS A 97 13.42 -4.38 -1.41
C LYS A 97 12.26 -3.63 -2.06
N ILE A 98 12.32 -2.30 -2.13
CA ILE A 98 11.33 -1.46 -2.81
C ILE A 98 11.28 -1.80 -4.31
N GLN A 99 12.43 -1.85 -4.98
CA GLN A 99 12.50 -2.19 -6.41
C GLN A 99 11.92 -3.57 -6.72
N ARG A 100 12.18 -4.57 -5.87
CA ARG A 100 11.55 -5.90 -6.02
C ARG A 100 10.04 -5.87 -5.81
N ALA A 101 9.56 -5.07 -4.86
CA ALA A 101 8.13 -4.93 -4.61
C ALA A 101 7.43 -4.23 -5.78
N LEU A 102 8.00 -3.13 -6.28
CA LEU A 102 7.51 -2.42 -7.46
C LEU A 102 7.47 -3.33 -8.69
N LYS A 103 8.57 -4.06 -8.96
CA LYS A 103 8.61 -5.01 -10.07
C LYS A 103 7.56 -6.12 -9.96
N ARG A 104 7.29 -6.64 -8.76
CA ARG A 104 6.22 -7.64 -8.56
C ARG A 104 4.83 -7.04 -8.85
N LEU A 105 4.58 -5.81 -8.41
CA LEU A 105 3.33 -5.10 -8.71
C LEU A 105 3.17 -4.88 -10.21
N GLU A 106 4.22 -4.40 -10.90
CA GLU A 106 4.19 -4.23 -12.36
C GLU A 106 3.95 -5.54 -13.11
N GLU A 107 4.57 -6.64 -12.68
CA GLU A 107 4.34 -7.96 -13.27
C GLU A 107 2.93 -8.50 -13.00
N GLU A 108 2.37 -8.25 -11.81
CA GLU A 108 1.00 -8.61 -11.45
C GLU A 108 -0.02 -7.78 -12.24
N ASP A 109 0.18 -6.47 -12.36
CA ASP A 109 -0.64 -5.55 -13.15
C ASP A 109 -0.57 -5.89 -14.64
N ALA A 110 0.62 -6.20 -15.16
CA ALA A 110 0.78 -6.63 -16.54
C ALA A 110 0.07 -7.95 -16.81
N LYS A 111 0.18 -8.93 -15.89
CA LYS A 111 -0.54 -10.21 -16.01
C LYS A 111 -2.05 -10.02 -15.92
N ALA A 112 -2.53 -9.15 -15.03
CA ALA A 112 -3.95 -8.83 -14.91
C ALA A 112 -4.47 -8.15 -16.18
N ALA A 113 -3.76 -7.15 -16.70
CA ALA A 113 -4.11 -6.48 -17.96
C ALA A 113 -4.10 -7.44 -19.15
N ILE A 114 -3.11 -8.34 -19.24
CA ILE A 114 -3.05 -9.38 -20.29
C ILE A 114 -4.21 -10.38 -20.13
N ALA A 115 -4.53 -10.81 -18.91
CA ALA A 115 -5.62 -11.75 -18.68
C ALA A 115 -6.99 -11.15 -19.02
N ILE A 116 -7.24 -9.90 -18.60
CA ILE A 116 -8.48 -9.16 -18.88
C ILE A 116 -8.62 -8.98 -20.40
N SER A 117 -7.61 -8.41 -21.06
CA SER A 117 -7.63 -8.19 -22.52
C SER A 117 -7.79 -9.47 -23.34
N ILE A 118 -7.15 -10.59 -22.97
CA ILE A 118 -7.33 -11.87 -23.69
C ILE A 118 -8.73 -12.43 -23.48
N THR A 119 -9.29 -12.37 -22.27
CA THR A 119 -10.63 -12.92 -22.01
C THR A 119 -11.75 -12.12 -22.68
N GLU A 120 -11.67 -10.78 -22.71
CA GLU A 120 -12.65 -9.93 -23.39
C GLU A 120 -12.58 -10.09 -24.92
N VAL A 121 -11.38 -10.17 -25.48
CA VAL A 121 -11.20 -10.24 -26.94
C VAL A 121 -11.50 -11.63 -27.49
N THR A 122 -11.28 -12.70 -26.72
CA THR A 122 -11.61 -14.07 -27.18
C THR A 122 -13.09 -14.42 -27.04
N GLN A 123 -13.85 -13.69 -26.22
CA GLN A 123 -15.29 -13.93 -26.03
C GLN A 123 -16.20 -12.98 -26.83
N SER A 124 -15.64 -12.06 -27.63
CA SER A 124 -16.47 -11.20 -28.46
C SER A 124 -17.28 -12.02 -29.46
N LYS A 125 -18.57 -11.67 -29.60
CA LYS A 125 -19.53 -12.41 -30.44
C LYS A 125 -19.06 -12.52 -31.89
N GLU A 126 -18.44 -11.47 -32.40
CA GLU A 126 -17.94 -11.38 -33.77
C GLU A 126 -16.77 -12.33 -34.02
N VAL A 127 -15.81 -12.44 -33.09
CA VAL A 127 -14.67 -13.37 -33.21
C VAL A 127 -15.12 -14.83 -33.19
N LEU A 128 -16.15 -15.15 -32.39
CA LEU A 128 -16.76 -16.47 -32.36
C LEU A 128 -17.50 -16.80 -33.66
N GLU A 129 -18.17 -15.82 -34.26
CA GLU A 129 -18.89 -15.98 -35.52
C GLU A 129 -17.94 -16.18 -36.71
N PHE A 130 -16.86 -15.40 -36.81
CA PHE A 130 -15.80 -15.64 -37.79
C PHE A 130 -15.15 -17.03 -37.59
N SER A 131 -14.93 -17.44 -36.34
CA SER A 131 -14.43 -18.79 -36.04
C SER A 131 -15.36 -19.90 -36.52
N LYS A 132 -16.67 -19.68 -36.47
CA LYS A 132 -17.68 -20.62 -36.97
C LYS A 132 -17.68 -20.67 -38.50
N GLN A 133 -17.66 -19.51 -39.16
CA GLN A 133 -17.61 -19.43 -40.63
C GLN A 133 -16.33 -20.06 -41.19
N ILE A 134 -15.18 -19.83 -40.55
CA ILE A 134 -13.91 -20.48 -40.91
C ILE A 134 -14.05 -22.00 -40.80
N LYS A 135 -14.64 -22.53 -39.72
CA LYS A 135 -14.85 -23.98 -39.56
C LYS A 135 -15.78 -24.57 -40.62
N GLU A 136 -16.82 -23.85 -41.01
CA GLU A 136 -17.76 -24.27 -42.05
C GLU A 136 -17.09 -24.29 -43.43
N LYS A 137 -16.38 -23.21 -43.77
CA LYS A 137 -15.62 -23.11 -45.02
C LYS A 137 -14.45 -24.10 -45.10
N MET A 138 -13.82 -24.43 -43.98
CA MET A 138 -12.82 -25.51 -43.95
C MET A 138 -13.43 -26.88 -44.24
N LYS A 139 -14.66 -27.16 -43.80
CA LYS A 139 -15.36 -28.39 -44.18
C LYS A 139 -15.75 -28.39 -45.66
N GLU A 140 -16.12 -27.23 -46.22
CA GLU A 140 -16.35 -27.09 -47.67
C GLU A 140 -15.07 -27.42 -48.47
N ILE A 141 -13.90 -26.94 -48.02
CA ILE A 141 -12.61 -27.31 -48.62
C ILE A 141 -12.40 -28.83 -48.59
N ASP A 142 -12.66 -29.48 -47.44
CA ASP A 142 -12.53 -30.94 -47.33
C ASP A 142 -13.48 -31.66 -48.31
N THR A 143 -14.71 -31.17 -48.52
CA THR A 143 -15.64 -31.74 -49.52
C THR A 143 -15.15 -31.56 -50.95
N PHE A 144 -14.60 -30.40 -51.30
CA PHE A 144 -14.01 -30.17 -52.63
C PHE A 144 -12.76 -31.04 -52.86
N ASP A 145 -12.03 -31.38 -51.80
CA ASP A 145 -10.92 -32.34 -51.85
C ASP A 145 -11.38 -33.76 -52.18
N PHE A 146 -12.51 -34.20 -51.63
CA PHE A 146 -13.08 -35.51 -51.97
C PHE A 146 -13.66 -35.56 -53.39
N ASP A 147 -14.24 -34.47 -53.87
CA ASP A 147 -14.83 -34.38 -55.22
C ASP A 147 -13.80 -34.12 -56.33
N GLY A 148 -12.53 -33.87 -55.98
CA GLY A 148 -11.45 -33.60 -56.94
C GLY A 148 -11.58 -32.26 -57.69
N ASN A 149 -12.43 -31.35 -57.21
CA ASN A 149 -12.65 -30.04 -57.81
C ASN A 149 -11.59 -29.04 -57.33
N THR A 150 -10.47 -28.99 -58.03
CA THR A 150 -9.31 -28.16 -57.68
C THR A 150 -9.57 -26.66 -57.77
N GLU A 151 -10.40 -26.20 -58.72
CA GLU A 151 -10.75 -24.79 -58.86
C GLU A 151 -11.72 -24.29 -57.77
N GLY A 152 -12.64 -25.15 -57.33
CA GLY A 152 -13.51 -24.86 -56.18
C GLY A 152 -12.71 -24.75 -54.87
N LYS A 153 -11.77 -25.68 -54.68
CA LYS A 153 -10.87 -25.70 -53.52
C LYS A 153 -10.04 -24.42 -53.37
N ILE A 154 -9.41 -23.95 -54.45
CA ILE A 154 -8.56 -22.74 -54.41
C ILE A 154 -9.39 -21.53 -53.97
N ARG A 155 -10.59 -21.34 -54.55
CA ARG A 155 -11.50 -20.26 -54.16
C ARG A 155 -11.96 -20.35 -52.71
N ALA A 156 -12.34 -21.54 -52.24
CA ALA A 156 -12.75 -21.75 -50.86
C ALA A 156 -11.60 -21.52 -49.86
N THR A 157 -10.36 -21.85 -50.24
CA THR A 157 -9.16 -21.60 -49.42
C THR A 157 -8.85 -20.11 -49.33
N GLU A 158 -8.93 -19.38 -50.45
CA GLU A 158 -8.80 -17.91 -50.46
C GLU A 158 -9.88 -17.23 -49.60
N GLU A 159 -11.11 -17.74 -49.61
CA GLU A 159 -12.18 -17.25 -48.73
C GLU A 159 -11.87 -17.50 -47.25
N VAL A 160 -11.35 -18.68 -46.90
CA VAL A 160 -10.91 -18.99 -45.53
C VAL A 160 -9.80 -18.07 -45.07
N ASP A 161 -8.82 -17.79 -45.92
CA ASP A 161 -7.70 -16.93 -45.55
C ASP A 161 -8.13 -15.47 -45.38
N LYS A 162 -9.07 -14.97 -46.21
CA LYS A 162 -9.72 -13.67 -45.99
C LYS A 162 -10.49 -13.61 -44.67
N LEU A 163 -11.24 -14.65 -44.32
CA LEU A 163 -11.98 -14.71 -43.04
C LEU A 163 -11.04 -14.80 -41.83
N LYS A 164 -9.87 -15.46 -41.96
CA LYS A 164 -8.84 -15.48 -40.91
C LYS A 164 -8.19 -14.10 -40.74
N GLU A 165 -7.93 -13.40 -41.84
CA GLU A 165 -7.38 -12.04 -41.82
C GLU A 165 -8.37 -11.08 -41.15
N GLN A 166 -9.64 -11.10 -41.55
CA GLN A 166 -10.71 -10.31 -40.93
C GLN A 166 -10.87 -10.63 -39.43
N ARG A 167 -10.76 -11.90 -39.04
CA ARG A 167 -10.78 -12.29 -37.62
C ARG A 167 -9.60 -11.69 -36.86
N ALA A 168 -8.40 -11.71 -37.42
CA ALA A 168 -7.20 -11.17 -36.79
C ALA A 168 -7.27 -9.63 -36.68
N GLU A 169 -7.78 -8.96 -37.71
CA GLU A 169 -8.03 -7.51 -37.72
C GLU A 169 -9.05 -7.11 -36.65
N GLU A 170 -10.18 -7.82 -36.54
CA GLU A 170 -11.20 -7.50 -35.53
C GLU A 170 -10.69 -7.78 -34.12
N GLN A 171 -9.89 -8.85 -33.93
CA GLN A 171 -9.21 -9.09 -32.65
C GLN A 171 -8.24 -7.97 -32.27
N ALA A 172 -7.44 -7.49 -33.23
CA ALA A 172 -6.50 -6.39 -33.00
C ALA A 172 -7.22 -5.06 -32.69
N LYS A 173 -8.32 -4.78 -33.39
CA LYS A 173 -9.16 -3.59 -33.15
C LYS A 173 -9.80 -3.63 -31.76
N LEU A 174 -10.35 -4.78 -31.35
CA LEU A 174 -10.93 -4.95 -30.02
C LEU A 174 -9.90 -4.83 -28.91
N LEU A 175 -8.67 -5.35 -29.11
CA LEU A 175 -7.56 -5.15 -28.16
C LEU A 175 -7.22 -3.67 -28.01
N LEU A 176 -7.16 -2.92 -29.12
CA LEU A 176 -6.87 -1.50 -29.08
C LEU A 176 -7.99 -0.70 -28.40
N GLU A 177 -9.25 -1.07 -28.64
CA GLU A 177 -10.40 -0.44 -28.01
C GLU A 177 -10.46 -0.72 -26.50
N ALA A 178 -10.19 -1.96 -26.07
CA ALA A 178 -10.09 -2.32 -24.66
C ALA A 178 -8.97 -1.54 -23.97
N PHE A 179 -7.78 -1.46 -24.58
CA PHE A 179 -6.67 -0.68 -24.05
C PHE A 179 -6.99 0.82 -23.93
N ASN A 180 -7.69 1.39 -24.90
CA ASN A 180 -8.13 2.78 -24.85
C ASN A 180 -9.18 3.02 -23.75
N LYS A 181 -10.12 2.08 -23.55
CA LYS A 181 -11.10 2.16 -22.44
C LYS A 181 -10.41 2.09 -21.09
N ASP A 182 -9.49 1.16 -20.89
CA ASP A 182 -8.73 1.03 -19.63
C ASP A 182 -7.92 2.30 -19.33
N ARG A 183 -7.30 2.91 -20.35
CA ARG A 183 -6.61 4.20 -20.20
C ARG A 183 -7.57 5.32 -19.78
N VAL A 184 -8.75 5.40 -20.38
CA VAL A 184 -9.76 6.42 -20.04
C VAL A 184 -10.32 6.20 -18.63
N LEU A 185 -10.59 4.94 -18.25
CA LEU A 185 -11.05 4.59 -16.90
C LEU A 185 -10.00 4.93 -15.84
N LEU A 186 -8.72 4.66 -16.13
CA LEU A 186 -7.62 5.02 -15.23
C LEU A 186 -7.51 6.55 -15.05
N VAL A 187 -7.61 7.31 -16.14
CA VAL A 187 -7.58 8.79 -16.09
C VAL A 187 -8.77 9.34 -15.30
N ASN A 188 -9.97 8.82 -15.52
CA ASN A 188 -11.17 9.21 -14.76
C ASN A 188 -11.05 8.81 -13.28
N SER A 189 -10.51 7.63 -12.97
CA SER A 189 -10.27 7.18 -11.60
C SER A 189 -9.26 8.07 -10.88
N LEU A 190 -8.21 8.53 -11.56
CA LEU A 190 -7.23 9.48 -11.03
C LEU A 190 -7.85 10.85 -10.78
N GLN A 191 -8.72 11.34 -11.67
CA GLN A 191 -9.47 12.58 -11.47
C GLN A 191 -10.45 12.48 -10.29
N THR A 192 -11.03 11.30 -10.06
CA THR A 192 -11.93 11.04 -8.93
C THR A 192 -11.15 10.89 -7.61
N ALA A 193 -9.96 10.29 -7.64
CA ALA A 193 -9.07 10.17 -6.48
C ALA A 193 -8.53 11.54 -6.03
N THR A 194 -8.28 12.47 -6.94
CA THR A 194 -7.95 13.87 -6.59
C THR A 194 -9.12 14.64 -5.95
N GLN A 195 -10.34 14.09 -5.93
CA GLN A 195 -11.47 14.63 -5.17
C GLN A 195 -11.61 14.02 -3.76
N SER A 196 -10.71 13.10 -3.35
CA SER A 196 -10.73 12.48 -2.01
C SER A 196 -9.78 13.13 -0.98
N THR A 197 -9.15 14.25 -1.31
CA THR A 197 -8.76 15.26 -0.29
C THR A 197 -9.66 16.48 -0.40
N ALA A 198 -10.97 16.27 -0.30
CA ALA A 198 -11.86 17.34 0.11
C ALA A 198 -11.65 17.57 1.62
N PRO A 199 -11.30 18.80 2.08
CA PRO A 199 -11.47 19.14 3.49
C PRO A 199 -12.96 18.97 3.82
N ALA A 200 -13.24 18.52 5.04
CA ALA A 200 -14.58 18.21 5.53
C ALA A 200 -15.64 19.18 4.98
N ALA A 201 -16.70 18.62 4.41
CA ALA A 201 -17.83 19.39 3.90
C ALA A 201 -18.21 20.47 4.94
N PRO A 202 -18.27 21.76 4.56
CA PRO A 202 -18.78 22.78 5.46
C PRO A 202 -20.23 22.40 5.81
N ASP A 203 -20.60 22.47 7.08
CA ASP A 203 -21.96 22.18 7.56
C ASP A 203 -23.01 22.75 6.58
N ALA A 204 -24.05 21.98 6.23
CA ALA A 204 -25.03 22.40 5.21
C ALA A 204 -25.56 23.84 5.42
N ARG A 205 -25.63 24.28 6.69
CA ARG A 205 -25.99 25.64 7.10
C ARG A 205 -24.97 26.73 6.73
N THR A 206 -23.66 26.45 6.83
CA THR A 206 -22.62 27.40 6.40
C THR A 206 -22.54 27.47 4.89
N GLN A 207 -22.81 26.36 4.19
CA GLN A 207 -22.84 26.33 2.73
C GLN A 207 -24.04 27.09 2.13
N GLU A 208 -25.21 27.00 2.77
CA GLU A 208 -26.37 27.85 2.44
C GLU A 208 -26.06 29.35 2.64
N MET A 209 -25.38 29.72 3.73
CA MET A 209 -25.01 31.10 4.01
C MET A 209 -23.97 31.66 3.03
N ILE A 210 -23.05 30.81 2.55
CA ILE A 210 -22.10 31.14 1.49
C ILE A 210 -22.84 31.35 0.17
N ASN A 211 -23.76 30.46 -0.21
CA ASN A 211 -24.54 30.60 -1.44
C ASN A 211 -25.42 31.87 -1.43
N GLU A 212 -26.02 32.21 -0.28
CA GLU A 212 -26.80 33.44 -0.12
C GLU A 212 -25.92 34.70 -0.27
N LYS A 213 -24.69 34.68 0.27
CA LYS A 213 -23.73 35.78 0.15
C LYS A 213 -23.19 35.95 -1.27
N LEU A 214 -22.94 34.84 -1.98
CA LEU A 214 -22.54 34.86 -3.39
C LEU A 214 -23.66 35.43 -4.28
N LYS A 215 -24.90 35.00 -4.05
CA LYS A 215 -26.06 35.52 -4.79
C LYS A 215 -26.26 37.02 -4.57
N LYS A 216 -26.10 37.53 -3.34
CA LYS A 216 -26.18 38.96 -3.05
C LYS A 216 -25.04 39.76 -3.70
N ALA A 217 -23.84 39.16 -3.82
CA ALA A 217 -22.74 39.78 -4.54
C ALA A 217 -23.00 39.88 -6.05
N GLU A 218 -23.65 38.87 -6.65
CA GLU A 218 -24.09 38.92 -8.05
C GLU A 218 -25.12 40.03 -8.29
N GLU A 219 -26.15 40.13 -7.45
CA GLU A 219 -27.17 41.20 -7.53
C GLU A 219 -26.55 42.61 -7.37
N LEU A 220 -25.57 42.78 -6.46
CA LEU A 220 -24.85 44.05 -6.31
C LEU A 220 -23.92 44.35 -7.49
N GLY A 221 -23.31 43.31 -8.08
CA GLY A 221 -22.53 43.40 -9.32
C GLY A 221 -23.37 43.86 -10.50
N GLU A 222 -24.60 43.36 -10.64
CA GLU A 222 -25.57 43.80 -11.66
C GLU A 222 -26.03 45.25 -11.44
N SER A 223 -26.14 45.67 -10.17
CA SER A 223 -26.48 47.06 -9.82
C SER A 223 -25.32 48.05 -9.97
N GLY A 224 -24.12 47.57 -10.31
CA GLY A 224 -22.93 48.39 -10.57
C GLY A 224 -22.17 48.85 -9.33
N MET A 225 -22.53 48.35 -8.14
CA MET A 225 -21.82 48.60 -6.88
C MET A 225 -20.67 47.59 -6.69
N ILE A 226 -19.63 47.75 -7.51
CA ILE A 226 -18.49 46.82 -7.62
C ILE A 226 -17.72 46.69 -6.29
N ASP A 227 -17.50 47.79 -5.56
CA ASP A 227 -16.76 47.77 -4.29
C ASP A 227 -17.51 47.00 -3.19
N GLU A 228 -18.84 47.05 -3.19
CA GLU A 228 -19.68 46.34 -2.23
C GLU A 228 -19.83 44.86 -2.59
N ALA A 229 -19.93 44.55 -3.89
CA ALA A 229 -19.94 43.18 -4.40
C ALA A 229 -18.61 42.45 -4.08
N GLN A 230 -17.47 43.12 -4.30
CA GLN A 230 -16.15 42.59 -3.97
C GLN A 230 -16.02 42.26 -2.47
N LYS A 231 -16.53 43.15 -1.61
CA LYS A 231 -16.52 42.94 -0.16
C LYS A 231 -17.36 41.73 0.27
N LEU A 232 -18.52 41.50 -0.35
CA LEU A 232 -19.34 40.32 -0.05
C LEU A 232 -18.71 39.01 -0.57
N LEU A 233 -17.98 39.06 -1.68
CA LEU A 233 -17.19 37.93 -2.17
C LEU A 233 -16.06 37.58 -1.19
N ASP A 234 -15.32 38.59 -0.70
CA ASP A 234 -14.26 38.40 0.29
C ASP A 234 -14.81 37.83 1.61
N GLU A 235 -16.01 38.27 2.04
CA GLU A 235 -16.71 37.71 3.21
C GLU A 235 -17.11 36.24 3.00
N ALA A 236 -17.58 35.86 1.81
CA ALA A 236 -17.91 34.48 1.48
C ALA A 236 -16.66 33.57 1.45
N GLU A 237 -15.54 34.08 0.94
CA GLU A 237 -14.26 33.36 0.98
C GLU A 237 -13.71 33.24 2.40
N ALA A 238 -13.89 34.25 3.26
CA ALA A 238 -13.51 34.17 4.66
C ALA A 238 -14.31 33.12 5.43
N LEU A 239 -15.63 33.02 5.17
CA LEU A 239 -16.48 31.97 5.74
C LEU A 239 -16.05 30.57 5.28
N LYS A 240 -15.67 30.43 4.00
CA LYS A 240 -15.09 29.20 3.46
C LYS A 240 -13.75 28.83 4.13
N LYS A 241 -12.94 29.83 4.49
CA LYS A 241 -11.64 29.65 5.15
C LYS A 241 -11.77 29.31 6.64
N LEU A 242 -12.79 29.83 7.32
CA LEU A 242 -13.07 29.51 8.73
C LEU A 242 -13.63 28.10 8.92
N GLY A 243 -14.39 27.57 7.95
CA GLY A 243 -14.79 26.16 7.92
C GLY A 243 -13.63 25.17 7.75
N ALA A 244 -12.45 25.65 7.35
CA ALA A 244 -11.27 24.83 7.10
C ALA A 244 -10.26 24.75 8.28
N ARG A 245 -10.59 25.25 9.48
CA ARG A 245 -9.70 25.15 10.65
C ARG A 245 -9.87 23.79 11.36
N PRO A 246 -8.83 22.94 11.46
CA PRO A 246 -8.91 21.70 12.24
C PRO A 246 -9.14 22.03 13.71
N GLN A 247 -10.15 21.41 14.32
CA GLN A 247 -10.28 21.35 15.77
C GLN A 247 -9.09 20.58 16.35
N PRO A 248 -8.36 21.10 17.36
CA PRO A 248 -7.42 20.29 18.11
C PRO A 248 -8.19 19.23 18.91
N VAL A 249 -7.84 17.97 18.69
CA VAL A 249 -8.37 16.82 19.43
C VAL A 249 -8.18 17.02 20.94
N PRO A 250 -9.23 16.92 21.79
CA PRO A 250 -9.03 16.76 23.21
C PRO A 250 -8.83 15.27 23.53
N ASP A 251 -7.72 14.96 24.19
CA ASP A 251 -7.49 13.68 24.84
C ASP A 251 -8.63 13.36 25.82
N SER A 252 -9.26 12.19 25.67
CA SER A 252 -10.15 11.63 26.69
C SER A 252 -9.96 10.12 26.80
N ALA A 253 -8.84 9.76 27.43
CA ALA A 253 -8.83 8.60 28.30
C ALA A 253 -9.61 8.98 29.58
N LYS A 254 -10.88 8.57 29.67
CA LYS A 254 -11.67 8.21 30.88
C LYS A 254 -13.18 8.30 30.59
N MET A 255 -13.77 7.21 30.10
CA MET A 255 -15.07 6.68 30.57
C MET A 255 -15.24 5.28 29.96
N SER A 256 -14.60 4.27 30.55
CA SER A 256 -14.94 2.88 30.25
C SER A 256 -16.20 2.54 31.04
N THR A 257 -17.36 2.84 30.46
CA THR A 257 -18.64 2.26 30.89
C THR A 257 -18.68 0.83 30.36
N HIS A 258 -18.41 -0.08 31.28
CA HIS A 258 -18.83 -1.47 31.33
C HIS A 258 -19.98 -1.84 30.37
N VAL A 259 -19.66 -2.56 29.29
CA VAL A 259 -20.61 -3.42 28.57
C VAL A 259 -20.03 -4.83 28.63
N GLN A 260 -20.58 -5.64 29.52
CA GLN A 260 -20.36 -7.09 29.57
C GLN A 260 -20.94 -7.69 28.27
N ILE A 261 -20.06 -8.14 27.38
CA ILE A 261 -20.41 -9.07 26.31
C ILE A 261 -19.91 -10.43 26.79
N GLU A 262 -20.83 -11.26 27.31
CA GLU A 262 -20.58 -12.67 27.55
C GLU A 262 -20.35 -13.38 26.22
N PHE A 263 -19.12 -13.86 26.00
CA PHE A 263 -18.85 -14.90 25.01
C PHE A 263 -18.98 -16.27 25.68
N PRO A 264 -19.78 -17.21 25.14
CA PRO A 264 -19.87 -18.55 25.70
C PRO A 264 -18.54 -19.31 25.50
N PRO A 265 -18.07 -20.07 26.50
CA PRO A 265 -16.82 -20.79 26.39
C PRO A 265 -17.00 -22.01 25.48
N TRP A 266 -16.10 -22.14 24.49
CA TRP A 266 -15.87 -23.37 23.76
C TRP A 266 -15.39 -24.46 24.73
N SER A 267 -16.29 -25.35 25.12
CA SER A 267 -16.00 -26.55 25.91
C SER A 267 -15.28 -27.58 25.04
N HIS A 268 -13.97 -27.67 25.22
CA HIS A 268 -13.16 -28.78 24.75
C HIS A 268 -13.22 -29.91 25.80
N GLU A 269 -14.31 -30.66 25.80
CA GLU A 269 -14.46 -31.90 26.58
C GLU A 269 -15.05 -32.99 25.69
N TYR A 270 -14.17 -33.75 25.03
CA TYR A 270 -14.46 -35.14 24.66
C TYR A 270 -13.39 -36.02 25.28
N SER A 271 -13.58 -36.27 26.57
CA SER A 271 -12.98 -37.35 27.33
C SER A 271 -14.15 -38.21 27.80
N GLY A 272 -14.33 -39.40 27.23
CA GLY A 272 -15.29 -40.35 27.82
C GLY A 272 -15.81 -41.48 26.95
N VAL A 273 -15.04 -42.58 26.88
CA VAL A 273 -15.52 -43.97 26.99
C VAL A 273 -16.58 -44.47 26.00
N TRP A 274 -16.14 -45.14 24.93
CA TRP A 274 -16.74 -46.40 24.50
C TRP A 274 -15.63 -47.45 24.38
N GLY A 275 -15.50 -48.28 25.41
CA GLY A 275 -14.84 -49.56 25.26
C GLY A 275 -15.71 -50.48 24.41
N PHE A 276 -15.11 -51.25 23.51
CA PHE A 276 -15.34 -52.69 23.40
C PHE A 276 -14.49 -53.30 22.27
N LYS A 277 -13.75 -54.34 22.65
CA LYS A 277 -13.32 -55.52 21.88
C LYS A 277 -12.31 -55.40 20.73
N CYS A 278 -11.11 -55.89 21.06
CA CYS A 278 -10.34 -56.84 20.25
C CYS A 278 -11.19 -57.65 19.26
N PHE A 279 -10.77 -57.71 18.00
CA PHE A 279 -10.72 -58.96 17.26
C PHE A 279 -9.67 -58.89 16.14
N SER A 280 -8.77 -59.87 16.17
CA SER A 280 -7.87 -60.23 15.07
C SER A 280 -8.64 -60.62 13.82
N PHE A 281 -8.19 -60.20 12.64
CA PHE A 281 -7.61 -61.07 11.61
C PHE A 281 -6.96 -60.22 10.52
#